data_AF-A0A3D4PKV5-F1
#
_entry.id   AF-A0A3D4PKV5-F1
#
_cell.length_a   1.000
_cell.length_b   1.000
_cell.length_c   1.000
_cell.angle_alpha   90.00
_cell.angle_beta   90.00
_cell.angle_gamma   90.00
#
_symmetry.space_group_name_H-M   'P 1'
#
loop_
_entity.id
_entity.type
_entity.pdbx_description
1 polymer ?
#
loop_
_entity_poly.entity_id
_entity_poly.type
_entity_poly.pdbx_seq_one_letter_code
_entity_poly.pdbx_strand_id
1 'polypeptide(L)'
;FHYDWHWDWNTGSGEMGNWGVHVLDDVRNVVFRDSVKLPTRILAGGGRVVWNDAGNTPNVHFAYFDTGEIPTFIGLSNLPAEPGSKKGLNYRGVTSGYLVQCEGGYYSGRRGGGDAYDNQGKKMRSLKGSSGTSHAQNFIDAVRAQDNSNLKAEVAVGHDSTGWCNLANIGFQVGGQYKPDAFEEIVTPNEGAKRI
;
A
#
# COMPACT_ATOMS: atom_id res chain seq x y z
N PHE A 1 8.17 -9.75 21.01
CA PHE A 1 7.15 -9.07 21.83
C PHE A 1 6.82 -7.65 21.34
N HIS A 2 7.73 -6.67 21.34
CA HIS A 2 7.34 -5.27 21.03
C HIS A 2 7.09 -4.94 19.54
N TYR A 3 7.49 -5.79 18.59
CA TYR A 3 7.19 -5.62 17.15
C TYR A 3 6.23 -6.69 16.63
N ASP A 4 5.72 -7.58 17.49
CA ASP A 4 4.85 -8.67 17.02
C ASP A 4 3.36 -8.30 17.12
N TRP A 5 3.03 -7.24 17.87
CA TRP A 5 1.66 -6.79 18.12
C TRP A 5 0.92 -6.43 16.82
N HIS A 6 1.61 -5.90 15.81
CA HIS A 6 0.95 -5.52 14.56
C HIS A 6 0.63 -6.74 13.70
N TRP A 7 1.23 -7.90 13.99
CA TRP A 7 0.91 -9.16 13.31
C TRP A 7 -0.37 -9.84 13.82
N ASP A 8 -0.99 -9.32 14.88
CA ASP A 8 -2.28 -9.79 15.42
C ASP A 8 -3.39 -8.78 15.11
N TRP A 9 -4.47 -9.21 14.44
CA TRP A 9 -5.66 -8.41 14.16
C TRP A 9 -6.29 -7.76 15.39
N ASN A 10 -6.17 -8.37 16.58
CA ASN A 10 -6.71 -7.81 17.81
C ASN A 10 -5.96 -6.58 18.29
N THR A 11 -4.66 -6.46 17.95
CA THR A 11 -3.79 -5.38 18.41
C THR A 11 -3.24 -4.52 17.29
N GLY A 12 -3.37 -4.93 16.03
CA GLY A 12 -2.90 -4.18 14.87
C GLY A 12 -3.47 -4.67 13.55
N SER A 13 -2.76 -4.36 12.47
CA SER A 13 -3.32 -4.33 11.12
C SER A 13 -2.35 -4.88 10.06
N GLY A 14 -1.43 -5.75 10.47
CA GLY A 14 -0.37 -6.32 9.65
C GLY A 14 0.54 -5.27 9.02
N GLU A 15 1.30 -5.68 8.00
CA GLU A 15 2.18 -4.77 7.26
C GLU A 15 1.42 -3.72 6.47
N MET A 16 0.14 -3.95 6.15
CA MET A 16 -0.66 -2.96 5.44
C MET A 16 -0.83 -1.68 6.26
N GLY A 17 -1.12 -1.79 7.56
CA GLY A 17 -1.20 -0.61 8.43
C GLY A 17 0.14 -0.15 9.02
N ASN A 18 1.15 -1.03 9.07
CA ASN A 18 2.49 -0.66 9.52
C ASN A 18 3.29 0.07 8.42
N TRP A 19 3.51 -0.59 7.27
CA TRP A 19 4.31 -0.05 6.18
C TRP A 19 3.50 0.46 5.00
N GLY A 20 2.40 -0.23 4.67
CA GLY A 20 1.54 0.12 3.54
C GLY A 20 1.02 1.56 3.61
N VAL A 21 0.69 2.05 4.81
CA VAL A 21 0.21 3.42 5.01
C VAL A 21 1.21 4.47 4.54
N HIS A 22 2.51 4.26 4.71
CA HIS A 22 3.53 5.21 4.26
C HIS A 22 3.57 5.30 2.73
N VAL A 23 3.53 4.14 2.06
CA VAL A 23 3.60 4.08 0.60
C VAL A 23 2.30 4.55 -0.04
N LEU A 24 1.15 4.19 0.51
CA LEU A 24 -0.16 4.62 -0.01
C LEU A 24 -0.43 6.11 0.27
N ASP A 25 0.04 6.66 1.38
CA ASP A 25 -0.02 8.11 1.62
C ASP A 25 0.82 8.88 0.60
N ASP A 26 2.05 8.43 0.33
CA ASP A 26 2.89 9.04 -0.71
C ASP A 26 2.20 8.96 -2.09
N VAL A 27 1.57 7.82 -2.43
CA VAL A 27 0.82 7.67 -3.68
C VAL A 27 -0.38 8.63 -3.73
N ARG A 28 -1.19 8.71 -2.66
CA ARG A 28 -2.34 9.62 -2.60
C ARG A 28 -1.90 11.08 -2.74
N ASN A 29 -0.83 11.48 -2.04
CA ASN A 29 -0.34 12.84 -2.08
C ASN A 29 0.34 13.20 -3.41
N VAL A 30 1.22 12.34 -3.94
CA VAL A 30 2.05 12.68 -5.12
C VAL A 30 1.31 12.41 -6.44
N VAL A 31 0.60 11.30 -6.54
CA VAL A 31 -0.08 10.89 -7.77
C VAL A 31 -1.44 11.57 -7.89
N PHE A 32 -2.23 11.46 -6.83
CA PHE A 32 -3.62 11.94 -6.83
C PHE A 32 -3.76 13.35 -6.26
N ARG A 33 -2.70 13.93 -5.67
CA ARG A 33 -2.77 15.25 -5.03
C ARG A 33 -3.90 15.34 -4.00
N ASP A 34 -4.11 14.24 -3.29
CA ASP A 34 -5.16 14.06 -2.28
C ASP A 34 -6.60 14.17 -2.83
N SER A 35 -6.82 14.10 -4.16
CA SER A 35 -8.16 14.09 -4.78
C SER A 35 -8.94 12.81 -4.47
N VAL A 36 -8.25 11.66 -4.45
CA VAL A 36 -8.84 10.34 -4.19
C VAL A 36 -8.76 10.03 -2.71
N LYS A 37 -9.85 10.29 -1.98
CA LYS A 37 -9.94 9.97 -0.54
C LYS A 37 -9.91 8.47 -0.28
N LEU A 38 -10.78 7.71 -0.96
CA LEU A 38 -10.90 6.26 -0.84
C LEU A 38 -11.09 5.63 -2.23
N PRO A 39 -10.62 4.39 -2.43
CA PRO A 39 -10.91 3.62 -3.63
C PRO A 39 -12.40 3.22 -3.67
N THR A 40 -12.94 3.07 -4.87
CA THR A 40 -14.34 2.68 -5.09
C THR A 40 -14.54 1.17 -5.05
N ARG A 41 -13.51 0.41 -5.44
CA ARG A 41 -13.49 -1.06 -5.37
C ARG A 41 -12.09 -1.54 -5.01
N ILE A 42 -12.05 -2.71 -4.40
CA ILE A 42 -10.82 -3.36 -3.99
C ILE A 42 -10.84 -4.83 -4.39
N LEU A 43 -9.65 -5.35 -4.67
CA LEU A 43 -9.37 -6.78 -4.68
C LEU A 43 -8.12 -6.99 -3.85
N ALA A 44 -8.17 -7.83 -2.84
CA ALA A 44 -7.05 -8.09 -1.96
C ALA A 44 -6.80 -9.59 -1.83
N GLY A 45 -5.56 -9.96 -1.57
CA GLY A 45 -5.15 -11.36 -1.41
C GLY A 45 -3.78 -11.47 -0.77
N GLY A 46 -3.45 -12.65 -0.28
CA GLY A 46 -2.20 -12.85 0.43
C GLY A 46 -2.22 -14.07 1.32
N GLY A 47 -1.32 -14.09 2.29
CA GLY A 47 -1.28 -15.12 3.30
C GLY A 47 -0.14 -14.90 4.29
N ARG A 48 -0.14 -15.73 5.33
CA ARG A 48 0.99 -15.90 6.22
C ARG A 48 1.74 -17.17 5.80
N VAL A 49 2.89 -16.99 5.18
CA VAL A 49 3.65 -18.08 4.54
C VAL A 49 5.06 -18.18 5.12
N VAL A 50 5.62 -19.39 5.13
CA VAL A 50 6.96 -19.75 5.66
C VAL A 50 7.10 -19.56 7.18
N TRP A 51 6.44 -18.58 7.79
CA TRP A 51 6.52 -18.30 9.22
C TRP A 51 5.62 -19.27 9.99
N ASN A 52 6.22 -19.98 10.95
CA ASN A 52 5.53 -20.80 11.93
C ASN A 52 5.52 -20.07 13.28
N ASP A 53 4.73 -19.01 13.36
CA ASP A 53 4.63 -18.13 14.53
C ASP A 53 3.16 -17.88 14.91
N ALA A 54 2.93 -16.99 15.88
CA ALA A 54 1.60 -16.71 16.41
C ALA A 54 0.83 -15.60 15.66
N GLY A 55 1.38 -15.04 14.58
CA GLY A 55 0.72 -13.96 13.84
C GLY A 55 -0.50 -14.47 13.04
N ASN A 56 -1.56 -13.66 12.97
CA ASN A 56 -2.79 -14.00 12.25
C ASN A 56 -3.11 -13.05 11.07
N THR A 57 -2.25 -12.05 10.84
CA THR A 57 -2.26 -11.17 9.66
C THR A 57 -1.29 -11.67 8.57
N PRO A 58 -1.51 -11.31 7.28
CA PRO A 58 -0.69 -11.79 6.19
C PRO A 58 0.71 -11.15 6.18
N ASN A 59 1.76 -11.97 6.02
CA ASN A 59 3.14 -11.50 5.82
C ASN A 59 3.50 -11.33 4.33
N VAL A 60 2.67 -11.83 3.43
CA VAL A 60 2.62 -11.51 2.00
C VAL A 60 1.21 -11.02 1.70
N HIS A 61 1.06 -9.76 1.30
CA HIS A 61 -0.25 -9.14 1.11
C HIS A 61 -0.20 -8.24 -0.14
N PHE A 62 -1.18 -8.36 -1.01
CA PHE A 62 -1.36 -7.46 -2.13
C PHE A 62 -2.80 -6.94 -2.20
N ALA A 63 -2.95 -5.76 -2.76
CA ALA A 63 -4.25 -5.20 -3.06
C ALA A 63 -4.22 -4.38 -4.36
N TYR A 64 -5.28 -4.54 -5.14
CA TYR A 64 -5.64 -3.67 -6.24
C TYR A 64 -6.73 -2.69 -5.78
N PHE A 65 -6.57 -1.43 -6.16
CA PHE A 65 -7.47 -0.33 -5.85
C PHE A 65 -7.99 0.29 -7.14
N ASP A 66 -9.31 0.23 -7.33
CA ASP A 66 -10.02 1.00 -8.36
C ASP A 66 -10.28 2.42 -7.81
N THR A 67 -9.48 3.37 -8.25
CA THR A 67 -9.52 4.76 -7.78
C THR A 67 -10.48 5.63 -8.59
N GLY A 68 -11.03 5.11 -9.70
CA GLY A 68 -11.75 5.91 -10.70
C GLY A 68 -10.85 6.81 -11.56
N GLU A 69 -9.56 6.90 -11.26
CA GLU A 69 -8.56 7.68 -12.03
C GLU A 69 -7.45 6.75 -12.55
N ILE A 70 -6.48 6.42 -11.70
CA ILE A 70 -5.30 5.61 -12.04
C ILE A 70 -5.38 4.29 -11.26
N PRO A 71 -5.38 3.13 -11.93
CA PRO A 71 -5.35 1.83 -11.24
C PRO A 71 -4.11 1.74 -10.37
N THR A 72 -4.28 1.41 -9.09
CA THR A 72 -3.19 1.35 -8.12
C THR A 72 -3.07 -0.06 -7.56
N PHE A 73 -1.84 -0.56 -7.47
CA PHE A 73 -1.54 -1.86 -6.89
C PHE A 73 -0.48 -1.69 -5.80
N ILE A 74 -0.68 -2.38 -4.68
CA ILE A 74 0.33 -2.53 -3.63
C ILE A 74 0.66 -4.00 -3.44
N GLY A 75 1.94 -4.28 -3.25
CA GLY A 75 2.45 -5.56 -2.81
C GLY A 75 3.39 -5.36 -1.61
N LEU A 76 3.12 -6.07 -0.54
CA LEU A 76 3.90 -6.08 0.70
C LEU A 76 4.36 -7.50 0.98
N SER A 77 5.63 -7.64 1.35
CA SER A 77 6.21 -8.91 1.74
C SER A 77 7.22 -8.68 2.85
N ASN A 78 7.08 -9.46 3.92
CA ASN A 78 8.07 -9.60 4.98
C ASN A 78 9.02 -10.79 4.73
N LEU A 79 9.10 -11.28 3.49
CA LEU A 79 10.05 -12.31 3.09
C LEU A 79 11.29 -11.71 2.42
N PRO A 80 12.46 -12.37 2.54
CA PRO A 80 13.58 -12.06 1.68
C PRO A 80 13.29 -12.44 0.22
N ALA A 81 14.04 -11.86 -0.71
CA ALA A 81 13.90 -12.14 -2.14
C ALA A 81 14.19 -13.60 -2.49
N GLU A 82 15.04 -14.27 -1.71
CA GLU A 82 15.46 -15.66 -1.91
C GLU A 82 15.72 -16.33 -0.54
N PRO A 83 15.58 -17.67 -0.43
CA PRO A 83 15.90 -18.40 0.79
C PRO A 83 17.33 -18.13 1.28
N GLY A 84 17.48 -17.83 2.59
CA GLY A 84 18.78 -17.54 3.20
C GLY A 84 19.36 -16.15 2.90
N SER A 85 18.69 -15.35 2.05
CA SER A 85 19.09 -13.97 1.77
C SER A 85 18.59 -13.00 2.84
N LYS A 86 19.29 -11.88 3.01
CA LYS A 86 18.81 -10.71 3.78
C LYS A 86 18.27 -9.59 2.88
N LYS A 87 18.33 -9.77 1.55
CA LYS A 87 17.85 -8.76 0.59
C LYS A 87 16.33 -8.83 0.53
N GLY A 88 15.67 -7.68 0.65
CA GLY A 88 14.23 -7.57 0.37
C GLY A 88 13.94 -7.71 -1.13
N LEU A 89 12.66 -7.88 -1.46
CA LEU A 89 12.19 -7.84 -2.84
C LEU A 89 12.61 -6.54 -3.51
N ASN A 90 12.92 -6.62 -4.80
CA ASN A 90 13.29 -5.46 -5.60
C ASN A 90 12.47 -5.46 -6.89
N TYR A 91 11.84 -4.33 -7.17
CA TYR A 91 11.15 -4.12 -8.43
C TYR A 91 11.67 -2.84 -9.09
N ARG A 92 12.32 -2.98 -10.24
CA ARG A 92 12.95 -1.88 -11.00
C ARG A 92 13.85 -0.97 -10.13
N GLY A 93 14.64 -1.58 -9.23
CA GLY A 93 15.55 -0.85 -8.34
C GLY A 93 14.90 -0.35 -7.05
N VAL A 94 13.60 -0.54 -6.85
CA VAL A 94 12.88 -0.13 -5.65
C VAL A 94 12.65 -1.32 -4.73
N THR A 95 13.18 -1.24 -3.51
CA THR A 95 12.90 -2.22 -2.44
C THR A 95 11.76 -1.78 -1.53
N SER A 96 11.56 -0.46 -1.40
CA SER A 96 10.46 0.14 -0.67
C SER A 96 10.13 1.51 -1.28
N GLY A 97 8.88 1.69 -1.66
CA GLY A 97 8.40 2.88 -2.36
C GLY A 97 7.33 2.50 -3.37
N TYR A 98 7.14 3.35 -4.37
CA TYR A 98 6.14 3.19 -5.40
C TYR A 98 6.68 3.59 -6.77
N LEU A 99 6.04 3.08 -7.81
CA LEU A 99 6.32 3.43 -9.19
C LEU A 99 5.05 3.98 -9.84
N VAL A 100 5.20 5.06 -10.59
CA VAL A 100 4.13 5.63 -11.41
C VAL A 100 4.54 5.47 -12.86
N GLN A 101 3.79 4.66 -13.60
CA GLN A 101 4.01 4.49 -15.03
C GLN A 101 3.37 5.66 -15.79
N CYS A 102 4.16 6.31 -16.63
CA CYS A 102 3.74 7.43 -17.47
C CYS A 102 3.99 7.08 -18.95
N GLU A 103 3.47 7.90 -19.87
CA GLU A 103 3.66 7.72 -21.32
C GLU A 103 5.15 7.76 -21.73
N GLY A 104 5.90 8.74 -21.19
CA GLY A 104 7.31 8.95 -21.52
C GLY A 104 8.32 8.16 -20.69
N GLY A 105 7.87 7.33 -19.75
CA GLY A 105 8.74 6.64 -18.80
C GLY A 105 8.05 6.35 -17.47
N TYR A 106 8.79 6.43 -16.37
CA TYR A 106 8.22 6.19 -15.04
C TYR A 106 8.87 7.05 -13.96
N TYR A 107 8.10 7.32 -12.90
CA TYR A 107 8.60 7.91 -11.67
C TYR A 107 8.78 6.85 -10.60
N SER A 108 9.90 6.90 -9.89
CA SER A 108 10.22 6.06 -8.74
C SER A 108 10.27 6.90 -7.47
N GLY A 109 9.21 6.81 -6.67
CA GLY A 109 9.06 7.51 -5.40
C GLY A 109 9.47 6.65 -4.22
N ARG A 110 10.09 7.28 -3.21
CA ARG A 110 10.53 6.65 -1.96
C ARG A 110 10.70 7.71 -0.87
N ARG A 111 10.90 7.27 0.37
CA ARG A 111 11.21 8.20 1.47
C ARG A 111 12.40 9.09 1.09
N GLY A 112 12.20 10.40 1.18
CA GLY A 112 13.23 11.39 0.88
C GLY A 112 13.31 11.82 -0.59
N GLY A 113 12.36 11.42 -1.45
CA GLY A 113 12.21 11.97 -2.80
C GLY A 113 12.00 10.89 -3.86
N GLY A 114 12.50 11.13 -5.07
CA GLY A 114 12.37 10.14 -6.13
C GLY A 114 13.11 10.51 -7.41
N ASP A 115 13.06 9.62 -8.38
CA ASP A 115 13.74 9.77 -9.65
C ASP A 115 12.75 9.51 -10.80
N ALA A 116 12.80 10.36 -11.84
CA ALA A 116 12.10 10.14 -13.09
C ALA A 116 13.05 9.51 -14.11
N TYR A 117 12.56 8.53 -14.85
CA TYR A 117 13.27 7.78 -15.87
C TYR A 117 12.49 7.83 -17.18
N ASP A 118 13.19 7.77 -18.31
CA ASP A 118 12.56 7.58 -19.63
C ASP A 118 12.21 6.09 -19.88
N ASN A 119 11.59 5.82 -21.03
CA ASN A 119 11.23 4.47 -21.46
C ASN A 119 12.44 3.54 -21.68
N GLN A 120 13.65 4.09 -21.81
CA GLN A 120 14.89 3.31 -21.88
C GLN A 120 15.53 3.08 -20.51
N GLY A 121 14.89 3.52 -19.41
CA GLY A 121 15.41 3.40 -18.05
C GLY A 121 16.55 4.37 -17.74
N LYS A 122 16.79 5.38 -18.58
CA LYS A 122 17.77 6.42 -18.29
C LYS A 122 17.14 7.47 -17.37
N LYS A 123 17.85 7.78 -16.28
CA LYS A 123 17.42 8.79 -15.32
C LYS A 123 17.37 10.17 -15.99
N MET A 124 16.19 10.78 -15.96
CA MET A 124 15.94 12.12 -16.49
C MET A 124 16.07 13.19 -15.41
N ARG A 125 15.58 12.91 -14.19
CA ARG A 125 15.52 13.90 -13.10
C ARG A 125 15.52 13.24 -11.74
N SER A 126 16.11 13.91 -10.76
CA SER A 126 15.97 13.59 -9.33
C SER A 126 15.19 14.68 -8.62
N LEU A 127 14.27 14.28 -7.75
CA LEU A 127 13.49 15.13 -6.86
C LEU A 127 13.90 14.80 -5.42
N LYS A 128 14.21 15.84 -4.63
CA LYS A 128 14.61 15.70 -3.24
C LYS A 128 13.44 16.02 -2.31
N GLY A 129 13.23 15.16 -1.31
CA GLY A 129 12.29 15.37 -0.21
C GLY A 129 13.02 15.52 1.13
N SER A 130 12.31 16.03 2.13
CA SER A 130 12.86 16.27 3.48
C SER A 130 12.90 15.03 4.38
N SER A 131 12.40 13.88 3.90
CA SER A 131 12.22 12.66 4.71
C SER A 131 11.36 12.84 5.97
N GLY A 132 10.56 13.91 6.02
CA GLY A 132 9.66 14.20 7.15
C GLY A 132 10.32 14.84 8.36
N THR A 133 11.58 15.27 8.30
CA THR A 133 12.33 15.74 9.49
C THR A 133 11.70 16.92 10.25
N SER A 134 10.80 17.68 9.62
CA SER A 134 10.13 18.83 10.25
C SER A 134 8.70 18.55 10.74
N HIS A 135 8.19 17.32 10.65
CA HIS A 135 6.78 17.04 10.98
C HIS A 135 6.45 17.35 12.46
N ALA A 136 7.36 17.03 13.39
CA ALA A 136 7.13 17.24 14.81
C ALA A 136 7.14 18.73 15.17
N GLN A 137 8.05 19.49 14.57
CA GLN A 137 8.10 20.93 14.73
C GLN A 137 6.83 21.60 14.19
N ASN A 138 6.37 21.18 13.00
CA ASN A 138 5.13 21.71 12.42
C ASN A 138 3.91 21.49 13.32
N PHE A 139 3.78 20.30 13.94
CA PHE A 139 2.72 20.04 14.91
C PHE A 139 2.82 20.95 16.14
N ILE A 140 4.02 21.09 16.72
CA ILE A 140 4.26 21.97 17.88
C ILE A 140 3.91 23.42 17.55
N ASP A 141 4.30 23.90 16.37
CA ASP A 141 4.03 25.26 15.93
C ASP A 141 2.53 25.51 15.75
N ALA A 142 1.80 24.57 15.14
CA ALA A 142 0.34 24.65 14.99
C ALA A 142 -0.39 24.68 16.35
N VAL A 143 0.03 23.84 17.31
CA VAL A 143 -0.51 23.83 18.67
C VAL A 143 -0.24 25.15 19.40
N ARG A 144 0.98 25.66 19.33
CA ARG A 144 1.35 26.94 19.94
C ARG A 144 0.58 28.12 19.34
N ALA A 145 0.35 28.08 18.03
CA ALA A 145 -0.44 29.08 17.33
C ALA A 145 -1.96 28.92 17.58
N GLN A 146 -2.40 27.79 18.12
CA GLN A 146 -3.81 27.39 18.22
C GLN A 146 -4.54 27.47 16.87
N ASP A 147 -3.84 27.12 15.80
CA ASP A 147 -4.34 27.24 14.43
C ASP A 147 -3.96 25.98 13.66
N ASN A 148 -4.96 25.14 13.40
CA ASN A 148 -4.79 23.88 12.70
C ASN A 148 -4.48 24.07 11.21
N SER A 149 -4.82 25.22 10.61
CA SER A 149 -4.49 25.51 9.21
C SER A 149 -2.98 25.54 8.93
N ASN A 150 -2.16 25.64 10.00
CA ASN A 150 -0.69 25.52 9.92
C ASN A 150 -0.20 24.07 9.74
N LEU A 151 -1.03 23.05 9.96
CA LEU A 151 -0.66 21.67 9.79
C LEU A 151 -0.40 21.36 8.31
N LYS A 152 0.75 20.77 8.01
CA LYS A 152 1.06 20.28 6.66
C LYS A 152 0.28 19.02 6.28
N ALA A 153 -0.21 18.30 7.29
CA ALA A 153 -1.02 17.10 7.14
C ALA A 153 -2.09 17.11 8.24
N GLU A 154 -3.31 17.44 7.86
CA GLU A 154 -4.47 17.41 8.73
C GLU A 154 -4.89 15.97 9.07
N VAL A 155 -5.64 15.79 10.17
CA VAL A 155 -6.06 14.45 10.62
C VAL A 155 -6.86 13.69 9.54
N ALA A 156 -7.67 14.41 8.75
CA ALA A 156 -8.44 13.83 7.66
C ALA A 156 -7.57 13.21 6.56
N VAL A 157 -6.38 13.79 6.30
CA VAL A 157 -5.41 13.29 5.32
C VAL A 157 -4.91 11.91 5.75
N GLY A 158 -4.53 11.77 7.03
CA GLY A 158 -4.12 10.50 7.60
C GLY A 158 -5.27 9.48 7.67
N HIS A 159 -6.49 9.91 7.99
CA HIS A 159 -7.68 9.05 7.97
C HIS A 159 -7.90 8.45 6.58
N ASP A 160 -7.82 9.26 5.53
CA ASP A 160 -8.00 8.81 4.16
C ASP A 160 -6.90 7.81 3.75
N SER A 161 -5.61 8.03 4.09
CA SER A 161 -4.53 7.05 3.78
C SER A 161 -4.74 5.74 4.53
N THR A 162 -5.03 5.82 5.82
CA THR A 162 -5.31 4.63 6.63
C THR A 162 -6.54 3.89 6.13
N GLY A 163 -7.53 4.59 5.58
CA GLY A 163 -8.72 4.00 4.97
C GLY A 163 -8.40 3.02 3.84
N TRP A 164 -7.42 3.31 2.99
CA TRP A 164 -6.99 2.38 1.93
C TRP A 164 -6.42 1.09 2.51
N CYS A 165 -5.57 1.20 3.54
CA CYS A 165 -4.99 0.06 4.24
C CYS A 165 -6.06 -0.80 4.91
N ASN A 166 -7.01 -0.15 5.59
CA ASN A 166 -8.11 -0.82 6.27
C ASN A 166 -9.00 -1.56 5.27
N LEU A 167 -9.32 -0.94 4.13
CA LEU A 167 -10.09 -1.58 3.07
C LEU A 167 -9.35 -2.81 2.53
N ALA A 168 -8.05 -2.73 2.25
CA ALA A 168 -7.28 -3.90 1.82
C ALA A 168 -7.30 -5.04 2.86
N ASN A 169 -7.12 -4.71 4.15
CA ASN A 169 -7.23 -5.68 5.24
C ASN A 169 -8.63 -6.29 5.37
N ILE A 170 -9.68 -5.50 5.19
CA ILE A 170 -11.07 -5.99 5.18
C ILE A 170 -11.24 -6.94 4.00
N GLY A 171 -10.82 -6.55 2.79
CA GLY A 171 -10.88 -7.38 1.59
C GLY A 171 -10.20 -8.74 1.77
N PHE A 172 -9.03 -8.74 2.41
CA PHE A 172 -8.33 -9.98 2.75
C PHE A 172 -9.12 -10.85 3.73
N GLN A 173 -9.65 -10.27 4.81
CA GLN A 173 -10.38 -11.02 5.83
C GLN A 173 -11.71 -11.59 5.32
N VAL A 174 -12.47 -10.81 4.53
CA VAL A 174 -13.76 -11.26 3.97
C VAL A 174 -13.60 -12.22 2.80
N GLY A 175 -12.48 -12.17 2.08
CA GLY A 175 -12.20 -13.09 0.97
C GLY A 175 -12.06 -14.55 1.41
N GLY A 176 -11.72 -14.78 2.68
CA GLY A 176 -11.59 -16.12 3.26
C GLY A 176 -10.46 -16.93 2.63
N GLN A 177 -10.38 -18.21 3.01
CA GLN A 177 -9.43 -19.14 2.41
C GLN A 177 -9.96 -19.65 1.07
N TYR A 178 -9.07 -19.76 0.09
CA TYR A 178 -9.38 -20.48 -1.15
C TYR A 178 -9.77 -21.93 -0.83
N LYS A 179 -10.92 -22.36 -1.33
CA LYS A 179 -11.42 -23.73 -1.24
C LYS A 179 -11.57 -24.28 -2.66
N PRO A 180 -10.77 -25.27 -3.08
CA PRO A 180 -10.88 -25.85 -4.41
C PRO A 180 -12.31 -26.25 -4.80
N ASP A 181 -13.04 -26.87 -3.87
CA ASP A 181 -14.40 -27.38 -4.12
C ASP A 181 -15.41 -26.26 -4.43
N ALA A 182 -15.19 -25.03 -3.93
CA ALA A 182 -16.05 -23.89 -4.22
C ALA A 182 -15.90 -23.36 -5.66
N PHE A 183 -14.82 -23.72 -6.36
CA PHE A 183 -14.56 -23.31 -7.74
C PHE A 183 -15.33 -24.16 -8.74
N GLU A 184 -15.47 -25.47 -8.50
CA GLU A 184 -16.20 -26.38 -9.40
C GLU A 184 -17.71 -26.05 -9.48
N GLU A 185 -18.26 -25.49 -8.39
CA GLU A 185 -19.66 -25.06 -8.31
C GLU A 185 -19.95 -23.76 -9.10
N ILE A 186 -18.94 -22.91 -9.32
CA ILE A 186 -19.09 -21.65 -10.09
C ILE A 186 -18.91 -21.88 -11.59
N VAL A 187 -18.10 -22.86 -11.99
CA VAL A 187 -17.76 -23.14 -13.39
C VAL A 187 -18.73 -24.14 -14.05
N THR A 188 -19.60 -24.78 -13.28
CA THR A 188 -20.73 -25.54 -13.85
C THR A 188 -21.71 -24.54 -14.51
N PRO A 189 -21.91 -24.60 -15.84
CA PRO A 189 -22.71 -23.60 -16.52
C PRO A 189 -24.14 -23.59 -15.99
N ASN A 190 -24.62 -22.43 -15.53
CA ASN A 190 -26.04 -22.18 -15.45
C ASN A 190 -26.61 -22.32 -16.87
N GLU A 191 -27.36 -23.39 -17.15
CA GLU A 191 -27.99 -23.66 -18.46
C GLU A 191 -28.92 -22.52 -18.96
N GLY A 192 -29.18 -21.49 -18.14
CA GLY A 192 -30.03 -20.35 -18.46
C GLY A 192 -29.34 -19.06 -18.91
N ALA A 193 -28.00 -18.95 -18.87
CA ALA A 193 -27.33 -17.68 -19.20
C ALA A 193 -27.11 -17.53 -20.72
N LYS A 194 -28.14 -17.06 -21.45
CA LYS A 194 -27.96 -16.55 -22.82
C LYS A 194 -27.00 -15.36 -22.78
N ARG A 195 -25.88 -15.50 -23.51
CA ARG A 195 -24.92 -14.42 -23.78
C ARG A 195 -25.66 -13.21 -24.36
N ILE A 196 -25.44 -12.05 -23.74
CA ILE A 196 -25.74 -10.72 -24.30
C ILE A 196 -24.61 -10.32 -25.24
#